data_AF-A0A6I4V7G6-F1
#
_entry.id   AF-A0A6I4V7G6-F1
#
_cell.length_a   1.000
_cell.length_b   1.000
_cell.length_c   1.000
_cell.angle_alpha   90.00
_cell.angle_beta   90.00
_cell.angle_gamma   90.00
#
_symmetry.space_group_name_H-M   'P 1'
#
loop_
_entity.id
_entity.type
_entity.pdbx_description
1 polymer ?
#
loop_
_entity_poly.entity_id
_entity_poly.type
_entity_poly.pdbx_seq_one_letter_code
_entity_poly.pdbx_strand_id
1 'polypeptide(L)'
;MNISIIGAGNIGATLARKLAAAGHTLRLANSRGPNSIQTLAEKGQPAGQPDRLAIPVAGDDPQAKAVAMTLVDATGFDAVDAGSLSDSWRQQPGTPAYCTELSCPALVTALQAADRDRTPHNRDALINEFMSAGELTHAAIVARNRAITA
;
A
#
# COMPACT_ATOMS: atom_id res chain seq x y z
N MET A 1 25.70 -2.97 12.27
CA MET A 1 25.29 -4.24 12.91
C MET A 1 24.33 -4.99 11.98
N ASN A 2 24.10 -6.27 12.26
CA ASN A 2 23.10 -7.08 11.54
C ASN A 2 21.78 -7.06 12.33
N ILE A 3 20.68 -6.69 11.69
CA ILE A 3 19.36 -6.55 12.34
C ILE A 3 18.31 -7.31 11.51
N SER A 4 17.42 -8.05 12.16
CA SER A 4 16.27 -8.68 11.50
C SER A 4 14.95 -8.04 11.94
N ILE A 5 14.01 -7.89 11.01
CA ILE A 5 12.65 -7.37 11.23
C ILE A 5 11.65 -8.35 10.64
N ILE A 6 10.72 -8.84 11.46
CA ILE A 6 9.60 -9.67 11.04
C ILE A 6 8.33 -8.79 11.06
N GLY A 7 7.68 -8.67 9.90
CA GLY A 7 6.56 -7.76 9.69
C GLY A 7 7.02 -6.43 9.08
N ALA A 8 7.05 -6.38 7.76
CA ALA A 8 7.47 -5.21 6.99
C ALA A 8 6.28 -4.45 6.35
N GLY A 9 5.26 -4.21 7.18
CA GLY A 9 4.23 -3.20 6.89
C GLY A 9 4.76 -1.78 7.04
N ASN A 10 3.88 -0.78 7.14
CA ASN A 10 4.26 0.64 7.21
C ASN A 10 5.34 0.94 8.28
N ILE A 11 5.21 0.36 9.47
CA ILE A 11 6.16 0.57 10.57
C ILE A 11 7.49 -0.16 10.31
N GLY A 12 7.46 -1.47 10.10
CA GLY A 12 8.68 -2.27 9.94
C GLY A 12 9.54 -1.86 8.75
N ALA A 13 8.90 -1.48 7.64
CA ALA A 13 9.60 -0.97 6.47
C ALA A 13 10.25 0.41 6.73
N THR A 14 9.59 1.28 7.49
CA THR A 14 10.16 2.58 7.87
C THR A 14 11.36 2.43 8.78
N LEU A 15 11.30 1.54 9.77
CA LEU A 15 12.44 1.19 10.61
C LEU A 15 13.59 0.66 9.75
N ALA A 16 13.30 -0.23 8.80
CA ALA A 16 14.29 -0.76 7.89
C ALA A 16 14.99 0.34 7.09
N ARG A 17 14.26 1.28 6.46
CA ARG A 17 14.89 2.38 5.72
C ARG A 17 15.79 3.24 6.60
N LYS A 18 15.33 3.60 7.80
CA LYS A 18 16.12 4.43 8.72
C LYS A 18 17.39 3.72 9.20
N LEU A 19 17.29 2.44 9.53
CA LEU A 19 18.44 1.62 9.95
C LEU A 19 19.42 1.36 8.79
N ALA A 20 18.91 1.18 7.58
CA ALA A 20 19.74 1.06 6.36
C ALA A 20 20.53 2.34 6.11
N ALA A 21 19.86 3.50 6.19
CA ALA A 21 20.51 4.81 6.05
C ALA A 21 21.57 5.07 7.14
N ALA A 22 21.43 4.47 8.31
CA ALA A 22 22.42 4.49 9.39
C ALA A 22 23.57 3.47 9.21
N GLY A 23 23.64 2.77 8.06
CA GLY A 23 24.72 1.82 7.74
C GLY A 23 24.57 0.45 8.40
N HIS A 24 23.35 0.03 8.74
CA HIS A 24 23.08 -1.32 9.26
C HIS A 24 22.71 -2.29 8.15
N THR A 25 23.11 -3.55 8.31
CA THR A 25 22.72 -4.66 7.43
C THR A 25 21.41 -5.24 7.93
N LEU A 26 20.40 -5.35 7.07
CA LEU A 26 19.04 -5.74 7.46
C LEU A 26 18.58 -7.03 6.79
N ARG A 27 17.74 -7.79 7.49
CA ARG A 27 16.89 -8.83 6.91
C ARG A 27 15.44 -8.54 7.23
N LEU A 28 14.60 -8.42 6.21
CA LEU A 28 13.17 -8.19 6.36
C LEU A 28 12.41 -9.44 5.93
N ALA A 29 11.39 -9.81 6.69
CA ALA A 29 10.52 -10.93 6.37
C ALA A 29 9.05 -10.54 6.53
N ASN A 30 8.21 -11.12 5.66
CA ASN A 30 6.76 -11.07 5.75
C ASN A 30 6.17 -12.43 5.41
N SER A 31 5.00 -12.76 5.98
CA SER A 31 4.37 -14.07 5.80
C SER A 31 4.00 -14.38 4.35
N ARG A 32 3.84 -13.34 3.52
CA ARG A 32 3.49 -13.44 2.08
C ARG A 32 4.71 -13.32 1.16
N GLY A 33 5.92 -13.56 1.68
CA GLY A 33 7.16 -13.51 0.92
C GLY A 33 7.70 -12.08 0.66
N PRO A 34 8.90 -11.95 0.09
CA PRO A 34 9.60 -10.66 -0.06
C PRO A 34 8.90 -9.69 -1.01
N ASN A 35 8.29 -10.17 -2.10
CA ASN A 35 7.60 -9.32 -3.07
C ASN A 35 6.43 -8.55 -2.43
N SER A 36 5.80 -9.11 -1.39
CA SER A 36 4.65 -8.49 -0.72
C SER A 36 4.96 -7.21 0.09
N ILE A 37 6.24 -6.89 0.28
CA ILE A 37 6.69 -5.75 1.11
C ILE A 37 7.60 -4.78 0.33
N GLN A 38 7.79 -5.03 -0.96
CA GLN A 38 8.79 -4.32 -1.75
C GLN A 38 8.50 -2.81 -1.83
N THR A 39 7.25 -2.41 -2.17
CA THR A 39 6.85 -1.00 -2.18
C THR A 39 7.16 -0.32 -0.85
N LEU A 40 6.69 -0.94 0.24
CA LEU A 40 6.81 -0.35 1.56
C LEU A 40 8.27 -0.24 1.95
N ALA A 41 9.12 -1.22 1.65
CA ALA A 41 10.54 -1.20 1.97
C ALA A 41 11.32 -0.15 1.16
N GLU A 42 11.04 -0.02 -0.14
CA GLU A 42 11.92 0.66 -1.09
C GLU A 42 11.42 2.03 -1.56
N LYS A 43 10.09 2.27 -1.55
CA LYS A 43 9.48 3.42 -2.25
C LYS A 43 9.12 4.61 -1.36
N GLY A 44 9.42 4.55 -0.06
CA GLY A 44 9.21 5.68 0.84
C GLY A 44 10.10 6.87 0.45
N GLN A 45 9.51 8.05 0.29
CA GLN A 45 10.18 9.28 -0.14
C GLN A 45 9.94 10.43 0.86
N PRO A 46 10.84 11.44 0.91
CA PRO A 46 10.58 12.68 1.64
C PRO A 46 9.29 13.38 1.18
N ALA A 47 8.66 14.14 2.08
CA ALA A 47 7.47 14.93 1.75
C ALA A 47 7.77 15.95 0.64
N GLY A 48 6.76 16.22 -0.20
CA GLY A 48 6.84 17.18 -1.31
C GLY A 48 7.36 16.64 -2.64
N GLN A 49 7.75 15.35 -2.70
CA GLN A 49 8.17 14.72 -3.96
C GLN A 49 6.96 14.50 -4.89
N PRO A 50 7.04 14.88 -6.18
CA PRO A 50 5.89 14.90 -7.08
C PRO A 50 5.26 13.52 -7.34
N ASP A 51 6.07 12.46 -7.30
CA ASP A 51 5.64 11.07 -7.54
C ASP A 51 5.62 10.25 -6.23
N ARG A 52 5.43 10.91 -5.09
CA ARG A 52 5.28 10.22 -3.81
C ARG A 52 4.01 9.38 -3.83
N LEU A 53 4.15 8.10 -3.51
CA LEU A 53 3.02 7.18 -3.44
C LEU A 53 2.14 7.54 -2.24
N ALA A 54 0.84 7.36 -2.41
CA ALA A 54 -0.15 7.71 -1.42
C ALA A 54 -0.81 6.47 -0.78
N ILE A 55 -1.20 6.61 0.48
CA ILE A 55 -1.91 5.59 1.27
C ILE A 55 -3.24 6.19 1.74
N PRO A 56 -4.38 5.53 1.47
CA PRO A 56 -5.68 6.01 1.92
C PRO A 56 -5.90 5.70 3.40
N VAL A 57 -6.51 6.63 4.13
CA VAL A 57 -6.86 6.52 5.54
C VAL A 57 -8.34 6.84 5.73
N ALA A 58 -9.09 5.87 6.24
CA ALA A 58 -10.51 6.01 6.56
C ALA A 58 -10.71 5.94 8.08
N GLY A 59 -11.61 6.77 8.60
CA GLY A 59 -11.88 6.85 10.04
C GLY A 59 -13.01 7.84 10.37
N ASP A 60 -13.80 7.50 11.39
CA ASP A 60 -14.99 8.27 11.79
C ASP A 60 -14.65 9.43 12.73
N ASP A 61 -13.59 9.28 13.53
CA ASP A 61 -13.06 10.35 14.40
C ASP A 61 -12.04 11.19 13.61
N PRO A 62 -12.30 12.50 13.37
CA PRO A 62 -11.41 13.34 12.59
C PRO A 62 -10.04 13.54 13.24
N GLN A 63 -9.96 13.61 14.58
CA GLN A 63 -8.70 13.82 15.29
C GLN A 63 -7.85 12.54 15.23
N ALA A 64 -8.44 11.38 15.47
CA ALA A 64 -7.73 10.11 15.36
C ALA A 64 -7.27 9.84 13.93
N LYS A 65 -8.11 10.16 12.93
CA LYS A 65 -7.75 10.05 11.52
C LYS A 65 -6.58 10.96 11.15
N ALA A 66 -6.59 12.22 11.62
CA ALA A 66 -5.47 13.13 11.40
C ALA A 66 -4.14 12.59 11.96
N VAL A 67 -4.17 12.00 13.16
CA VAL A 67 -2.98 11.34 13.75
C VAL A 67 -2.49 10.19 12.86
N ALA A 68 -3.41 9.33 12.39
CA ALA A 68 -3.06 8.23 11.49
C ALA A 68 -2.44 8.73 10.17
N MET A 69 -2.97 9.82 9.61
CA MET A 69 -2.43 10.46 8.41
C MET A 69 -1.02 11.02 8.64
N THR A 70 -0.74 11.63 9.81
CA THR A 70 0.61 12.06 10.17
C THR A 70 1.59 10.88 10.26
N LEU A 71 1.14 9.73 10.77
CA LEU A 71 1.98 8.53 10.83
C LEU A 71 2.29 7.98 9.43
N VAL A 72 1.32 8.00 8.52
CA VAL A 72 1.54 7.64 7.11
C VAL A 72 2.59 8.57 6.49
N ASP A 73 2.46 9.88 6.68
CA ASP A 73 3.46 10.85 6.18
C ASP A 73 4.86 10.57 6.72
N ALA A 74 4.98 10.31 8.03
CA ALA A 74 6.26 9.98 8.67
C ALA A 74 6.90 8.70 8.11
N THR A 75 6.11 7.82 7.47
CA THR A 75 6.61 6.61 6.80
C THR A 75 7.10 6.87 5.38
N GLY A 76 7.00 8.09 4.85
CA GLY A 76 7.50 8.44 3.52
C GLY A 76 6.47 8.25 2.40
N PHE A 77 5.18 8.17 2.73
CA PHE A 77 4.08 8.10 1.78
C PHE A 77 3.11 9.24 2.05
N ASP A 78 2.45 9.77 1.02
CA ASP A 78 1.39 10.75 1.26
C ASP A 78 0.17 10.08 1.90
N ALA A 79 -0.52 10.79 2.78
CA ALA A 79 -1.78 10.33 3.34
C ALA A 79 -2.96 10.97 2.60
N VAL A 80 -3.91 10.15 2.16
CA VAL A 80 -5.17 10.61 1.55
C VAL A 80 -6.32 10.29 2.51
N ASP A 81 -7.12 11.30 2.86
CA ASP A 81 -8.38 11.07 3.57
C ASP A 81 -9.36 10.34 2.65
N ALA A 82 -9.69 9.10 3.00
CA ALA A 82 -10.58 8.22 2.26
C ALA A 82 -12.00 8.19 2.83
N GLY A 83 -12.33 9.10 3.75
CA GLY A 83 -13.66 9.26 4.33
C GLY A 83 -13.84 8.52 5.65
N SER A 84 -15.05 8.01 5.86
CA SER A 84 -15.47 7.30 7.09
C SER A 84 -15.08 5.83 7.06
N LEU A 85 -15.22 5.11 8.17
CA LEU A 85 -15.07 3.65 8.16
C LEU A 85 -16.04 2.97 7.20
N SER A 86 -17.24 3.55 7.01
CA SER A 86 -18.23 3.05 6.05
C SER A 86 -17.81 3.20 4.58
N ASP A 87 -16.83 4.06 4.29
CA ASP A 87 -16.22 4.25 2.97
C ASP A 87 -14.98 3.35 2.74
N SER A 88 -14.43 2.74 3.79
CA SER A 88 -13.17 1.96 3.74
C SER A 88 -13.19 0.74 2.81
N TRP A 89 -14.37 0.30 2.35
CA TRP A 89 -14.47 -0.75 1.33
C TRP A 89 -13.84 -0.34 -0.01
N ARG A 90 -13.75 0.97 -0.31
CA ARG A 90 -13.16 1.51 -1.56
C ARG A 90 -11.65 1.28 -1.69
N GLN A 91 -11.01 0.84 -0.62
CA GLN A 91 -9.57 0.55 -0.53
C GLN A 91 -9.29 -0.94 -0.21
N GLN A 92 -10.23 -1.84 -0.51
CA GLN A 92 -10.11 -3.28 -0.29
C GLN A 92 -9.73 -4.04 -1.58
N PRO A 93 -9.27 -5.30 -1.49
CA PRO A 93 -8.98 -6.13 -2.66
C PRO A 93 -10.09 -6.12 -3.72
N GLY A 94 -9.71 -5.97 -4.98
CA GLY A 94 -10.65 -5.88 -6.11
C GLY A 94 -11.10 -4.46 -6.48
N THR A 95 -10.68 -3.45 -5.71
CA THR A 95 -10.93 -2.03 -6.01
C THR A 95 -9.74 -1.34 -6.71
N PRO A 96 -9.97 -0.24 -7.44
CA PRO A 96 -8.91 0.48 -8.15
C PRO A 96 -7.77 1.03 -7.25
N ALA A 97 -8.04 1.24 -5.96
CA ALA A 97 -7.09 1.79 -5.00
C ALA A 97 -6.19 0.73 -4.34
N TYR A 98 -6.50 -0.56 -4.49
CA TYR A 98 -5.82 -1.62 -3.74
C TYR A 98 -4.60 -2.16 -4.49
N CYS A 99 -3.41 -2.01 -3.90
CA CYS A 99 -2.14 -2.50 -4.43
C CYS A 99 -1.80 -2.00 -5.85
N THR A 100 -2.16 -0.76 -6.16
CA THR A 100 -1.96 -0.13 -7.49
C THR A 100 -0.91 0.99 -7.52
N GLU A 101 -0.21 1.27 -6.41
CA GLU A 101 0.89 2.25 -6.32
C GLU A 101 0.57 3.59 -7.00
N LEU A 102 -0.30 4.38 -6.38
CA LEU A 102 -0.82 5.63 -6.96
C LEU A 102 -0.27 6.85 -6.21
N SER A 103 -0.09 7.96 -6.92
CA SER A 103 0.11 9.29 -6.31
C SER A 103 -1.18 9.81 -5.69
N CYS A 104 -1.11 10.89 -4.90
CA CYS A 104 -2.30 11.51 -4.30
C CYS A 104 -3.47 11.73 -5.28
N PRO A 105 -3.28 12.44 -6.42
CA PRO A 105 -4.38 12.69 -7.35
C PRO A 105 -4.97 11.40 -7.94
N ALA A 106 -4.10 10.45 -8.30
CA ALA A 106 -4.54 9.19 -8.89
C ALA A 106 -5.28 8.31 -7.88
N LEU A 107 -4.85 8.31 -6.61
CA LEU A 107 -5.50 7.58 -5.54
C LEU A 107 -6.91 8.13 -5.25
N VAL A 108 -7.06 9.45 -5.23
CA VAL A 108 -8.39 10.08 -5.07
C VAL A 108 -9.33 9.65 -6.18
N THR A 109 -8.88 9.67 -7.44
CA THR A 109 -9.65 9.17 -8.59
C THR A 109 -10.00 7.70 -8.44
N ALA A 110 -9.05 6.86 -8.02
CA ALA A 110 -9.25 5.43 -7.83
C ALA A 110 -10.28 5.09 -6.73
N LEU A 111 -10.28 5.83 -5.62
CA LEU A 111 -11.27 5.70 -4.54
C LEU A 111 -12.67 6.07 -5.01
N GLN A 112 -12.79 7.06 -5.91
CA GLN A 112 -14.06 7.49 -6.48
C GLN A 112 -14.59 6.50 -7.52
N ALA A 113 -13.70 5.85 -8.27
CA ALA A 113 -14.04 4.86 -9.28
C ALA A 113 -14.42 3.47 -8.71
N ALA A 114 -14.31 3.28 -7.39
CA ALA A 114 -14.65 2.00 -6.76
C ALA A 114 -16.14 1.66 -6.95
N ASP A 115 -16.40 0.42 -7.39
CA ASP A 115 -17.73 -0.09 -7.71
C ASP A 115 -18.04 -1.33 -6.83
N ARG A 116 -19.09 -1.25 -6.02
CA ARG A 116 -19.47 -2.31 -5.08
C ARG A 116 -19.86 -3.62 -5.79
N ASP A 117 -20.45 -3.54 -6.97
CA ASP A 117 -20.98 -4.71 -7.69
C ASP A 117 -19.86 -5.44 -8.44
N ARG A 118 -18.87 -4.70 -8.95
CA ARG A 118 -17.69 -5.27 -9.62
C ARG A 118 -16.64 -5.80 -8.64
N THR A 119 -16.52 -5.22 -7.45
CA THR A 119 -15.43 -5.52 -6.50
C THR A 119 -15.28 -7.02 -6.18
N PRO A 120 -16.35 -7.78 -5.83
CA PRO A 120 -16.22 -9.21 -5.55
C PRO A 120 -15.70 -10.01 -6.75
N HIS A 121 -16.20 -9.72 -7.95
CA HIS A 121 -15.79 -10.38 -9.18
C HIS A 121 -14.31 -10.13 -9.50
N ASN A 122 -13.88 -8.87 -9.40
CA ASN A 122 -12.48 -8.49 -9.61
C ASN A 122 -11.55 -9.15 -8.60
N ARG A 123 -11.94 -9.16 -7.32
CA ARG A 123 -11.19 -9.81 -6.25
C ARG A 123 -11.01 -11.31 -6.53
N ASP A 124 -12.09 -11.99 -6.85
CA ASP A 124 -12.07 -13.44 -7.06
C ASP A 124 -11.25 -13.79 -8.32
N ALA A 125 -11.35 -12.99 -9.38
CA ALA A 125 -10.48 -13.10 -10.55
C ALA A 125 -8.99 -12.93 -10.21
N LEU A 126 -8.64 -11.89 -9.44
CA LEU A 126 -7.26 -11.66 -8.97
C LEU A 126 -6.74 -12.81 -8.12
N ILE A 127 -7.55 -13.31 -7.17
CA ILE A 127 -7.16 -14.44 -6.31
C ILE A 127 -6.91 -15.69 -7.16
N ASN A 128 -7.82 -16.03 -8.07
CA ASN A 128 -7.66 -17.19 -8.94
C ASN A 128 -6.42 -17.06 -9.83
N GLU A 129 -6.16 -15.87 -10.37
CA GLU A 129 -4.97 -15.63 -11.17
C GLU A 129 -3.68 -15.72 -10.34
N PHE A 130 -3.65 -15.17 -9.13
CA PHE A 130 -2.46 -15.26 -8.26
C PHE A 130 -2.21 -16.66 -7.71
N MET A 131 -3.27 -17.46 -7.49
CA MET A 131 -3.15 -18.85 -7.06
C MET A 131 -2.72 -19.79 -8.19
N SER A 132 -3.10 -19.48 -9.44
CA SER A 132 -2.76 -20.29 -10.61
C SER A 132 -1.43 -19.86 -11.26
N ALA A 133 -1.04 -18.60 -11.06
CA ALA A 133 0.27 -18.11 -11.45
C ALA A 133 1.35 -18.70 -10.52
N GLY A 134 2.52 -18.97 -11.09
CA GLY A 134 3.74 -19.18 -10.30
C GLY A 134 4.17 -17.90 -9.57
N GLU A 135 5.41 -17.86 -9.08
CA GLU A 135 5.94 -16.68 -8.41
C GLU A 135 5.94 -15.47 -9.37
N LEU A 136 5.21 -14.42 -9.00
CA LEU A 136 5.14 -13.17 -9.75
C LEU A 136 6.07 -12.12 -9.15
N THR A 137 6.67 -11.32 -10.03
CA THR A 137 7.39 -10.12 -9.60
C THR A 137 6.41 -9.10 -9.03
N HIS A 138 6.89 -8.26 -8.12
CA HIS A 138 6.09 -7.18 -7.53
C HIS A 138 5.48 -6.25 -8.60
N ALA A 139 6.26 -5.89 -9.62
CA ALA A 139 5.79 -5.06 -10.73
C ALA A 139 4.63 -5.72 -11.51
N ALA A 140 4.70 -7.05 -11.72
CA ALA A 140 3.62 -7.79 -12.38
C ALA A 140 2.35 -7.81 -11.52
N ILE A 141 2.48 -7.94 -10.19
CA ILE A 141 1.35 -7.86 -9.26
C ILE A 141 0.65 -6.50 -9.37
N VAL A 142 1.41 -5.40 -9.32
CA VAL A 142 0.86 -4.03 -9.43
C VAL A 142 0.18 -3.83 -10.78
N ALA A 143 0.81 -4.25 -11.88
CA ALA A 143 0.25 -4.13 -13.23
C ALA A 143 -1.07 -4.90 -13.39
N ARG A 144 -1.17 -6.11 -12.83
CA ARG A 144 -2.40 -6.92 -12.87
C ARG A 144 -3.52 -6.32 -12.06
N ASN A 145 -3.24 -5.84 -10.84
CA ASN A 145 -4.24 -5.13 -10.04
C ASN A 145 -4.81 -3.96 -10.87
N ARG A 146 -3.94 -3.11 -11.42
CA ARG A 146 -4.36 -1.98 -12.28
C ARG A 146 -5.21 -2.43 -13.47
N ALA A 147 -4.84 -3.51 -14.15
CA ALA A 147 -5.55 -3.98 -15.34
C ALA A 147 -6.96 -4.53 -15.04
N ILE A 148 -7.11 -5.28 -13.94
CA ILE A 148 -8.38 -5.93 -13.60
C ILE A 148 -9.36 -4.94 -12.95
N THR A 149 -8.85 -3.98 -12.19
CA THR A 149 -9.69 -3.04 -11.42
C THR A 149 -9.88 -1.69 -12.11
N ALA A 150 -9.46 -1.53 -13.36
CA ALA A 150 -9.72 -0.33 -14.15
C ALA A 150 -11.20 -0.16 -14.53
#